data_AF-A0A0J9FJH3-F1
#
_entry.id   AF-A0A0J9FJH3-F1
#
_cell.length_a   1.000
_cell.length_b   1.000
_cell.length_c   1.000
_cell.angle_alpha   90.00
_cell.angle_beta   90.00
_cell.angle_gamma   90.00
#
_symmetry.space_group_name_H-M   'P 1'
#
loop_
_entity.id
_entity.type
_entity.pdbx_description
1 polymer ?
#
loop_
_entity_poly.entity_id
_entity_poly.type
_entity_poly.pdbx_seq_one_letter_code
_entity_poly.pdbx_strand_id
1 'polypeptide(L)'
;MSARAQTVRLSPAQHRILAEFARQRGLSEYAMLARVVDQGLIALVQGTGSAIDTREIVTELAAVGTHVIDLEHMLDRTLFTACAAYCYARSAASGAGKSDEVLTQEIHAAYDRQRRLAQEHRS
;
A
#
# COMPACT_ATOMS: atom_id res chain seq x y z
N MET A 1 -27.86 -13.57 30.81
CA MET A 1 -28.37 -13.38 29.42
C MET A 1 -29.85 -13.74 29.42
N SER A 2 -30.74 -12.81 29.07
CA SER A 2 -32.18 -13.11 28.95
C SER A 2 -32.46 -13.59 27.53
N ALA A 3 -32.87 -14.85 27.36
CA ALA A 3 -33.27 -15.40 26.07
C ALA A 3 -34.74 -15.04 25.81
N ARG A 4 -35.00 -14.20 24.80
CA ARG A 4 -36.36 -13.86 24.37
C ARG A 4 -36.67 -14.58 23.06
N ALA A 5 -37.70 -15.42 23.08
CA ALA A 5 -38.19 -16.06 21.86
C ALA A 5 -38.71 -15.00 20.89
N GLN A 6 -38.24 -15.04 19.64
CA GLN A 6 -38.71 -14.20 18.54
C GLN A 6 -39.05 -15.07 17.33
N THR A 7 -40.14 -14.74 16.66
CA THR A 7 -40.57 -15.42 15.43
C THR A 7 -40.13 -14.60 14.23
N VAL A 8 -39.26 -15.18 13.39
CA VAL A 8 -38.77 -14.54 12.16
C VAL A 8 -39.56 -15.10 10.98
N ARG A 9 -40.18 -14.23 10.18
CA ARG A 9 -40.83 -14.63 8.93
C ARG A 9 -39.79 -14.68 7.81
N LEU A 10 -39.68 -15.84 7.17
CA LEU A 10 -38.79 -16.06 6.03
C LEU A 10 -39.60 -16.18 4.74
N SER A 11 -39.09 -15.64 3.65
CA SER A 11 -39.65 -15.91 2.33
C SER A 11 -39.43 -17.39 1.94
N PRO A 12 -40.22 -17.94 1.00
CA PRO A 12 -40.01 -19.32 0.53
C PRO A 12 -38.61 -19.58 -0.04
N ALA A 13 -37.95 -18.56 -0.60
CA ALA A 13 -36.57 -18.65 -1.06
C ALA A 13 -35.58 -18.73 0.12
N GLN A 14 -35.73 -17.85 1.12
CA GLN A 14 -34.88 -17.84 2.31
C GLN A 14 -35.01 -19.13 3.12
N HIS A 15 -36.23 -19.66 3.25
CA HIS A 15 -36.46 -20.92 3.95
C HIS A 15 -35.76 -22.10 3.26
N ARG A 16 -35.84 -22.19 1.91
CA ARG A 16 -35.12 -23.23 1.15
C ARG A 16 -33.61 -23.16 1.36
N ILE A 17 -33.04 -21.97 1.27
CA ILE A 17 -31.61 -21.73 1.49
C ILE A 17 -31.21 -22.13 2.92
N LEU A 18 -32.00 -21.73 3.92
CA LEU A 18 -31.76 -22.07 5.32
C LEU A 18 -31.79 -23.59 5.54
N ALA A 19 -32.79 -24.28 5.00
CA ALA A 19 -32.94 -25.73 5.12
C ALA A 19 -31.80 -26.49 4.42
N GLU A 20 -31.30 -25.98 3.31
CA GLU A 20 -30.12 -26.53 2.64
C GLU A 20 -28.86 -26.38 3.52
N PHE A 21 -28.61 -25.19 4.06
CA PHE A 21 -27.48 -24.98 4.96
C PHE A 21 -27.57 -25.79 6.25
N ALA A 22 -28.78 -25.96 6.79
CA ALA A 22 -29.02 -26.79 7.97
C ALA A 22 -28.63 -28.25 7.70
N ARG A 23 -29.09 -28.81 6.57
CA ARG A 23 -28.73 -30.17 6.13
C ARG A 23 -27.23 -30.33 5.91
N GLN A 24 -26.59 -29.41 5.20
CA GLN A 24 -25.14 -29.46 4.92
C GLN A 24 -24.30 -29.47 6.21
N ARG A 25 -24.79 -28.83 7.27
CA ARG A 25 -24.08 -28.71 8.55
C ARG A 25 -24.56 -29.67 9.64
N GLY A 26 -25.51 -30.57 9.33
CA GLY A 26 -26.10 -31.49 10.30
C GLY A 26 -26.83 -30.80 11.46
N LEU A 27 -27.37 -29.60 11.22
CA LEU A 27 -28.06 -28.80 12.23
C LEU A 27 -29.58 -28.83 11.99
N SER A 28 -30.35 -28.55 13.05
CA SER A 28 -31.76 -28.22 12.88
C SER A 28 -31.92 -26.86 12.20
N GLU A 29 -33.01 -26.65 11.48
CA GLU A 29 -33.30 -25.36 10.83
C GLU A 29 -33.35 -24.21 11.84
N TYR A 30 -33.86 -24.49 13.06
CA TYR A 30 -33.87 -23.52 14.15
C TYR A 30 -32.46 -23.14 14.61
N ALA A 31 -31.58 -24.12 14.81
CA ALA A 31 -30.18 -23.87 15.19
C ALA A 31 -29.42 -23.13 14.07
N MET A 32 -29.72 -23.46 12.82
CA MET A 32 -29.17 -22.77 11.66
C MET A 32 -29.65 -21.31 11.61
N LEU A 33 -30.94 -21.05 11.88
CA LEU A 33 -31.48 -19.69 11.92
C LEU A 33 -30.80 -18.85 12.99
N ALA A 34 -30.65 -19.38 14.20
CA ALA A 34 -29.94 -18.70 15.28
C ALA A 34 -28.50 -18.33 14.87
N ARG A 35 -27.81 -19.25 14.20
CA ARG A 35 -26.45 -19.02 13.69
C ARG A 35 -26.40 -17.95 12.59
N VAL A 36 -27.35 -17.95 11.66
CA VAL A 36 -27.43 -16.91 10.62
C VAL A 36 -27.67 -15.54 11.23
N VAL A 37 -28.55 -15.45 12.23
CA VAL A 37 -28.83 -14.18 12.94
C VAL A 37 -27.59 -13.69 13.68
N ASP A 38 -26.90 -14.56 14.41
CA ASP A 38 -25.69 -14.21 15.15
C ASP A 38 -24.58 -13.70 14.21
N GLN A 39 -24.30 -14.44 13.14
CA GLN A 39 -23.30 -14.04 12.14
C GLN A 39 -23.70 -12.74 11.41
N GLY A 40 -24.98 -12.57 11.09
CA GLY A 40 -25.50 -11.34 10.48
C GLY A 40 -25.37 -10.14 11.43
N LEU A 41 -25.61 -10.34 12.73
CA LEU A 41 -25.47 -9.29 13.73
C LEU A 41 -24.00 -8.89 13.91
N ILE A 42 -23.10 -9.88 13.95
CA ILE A 42 -21.64 -9.65 13.98
C ILE A 42 -21.22 -8.83 12.76
N ALA A 43 -21.68 -9.20 11.55
CA ALA A 43 -21.37 -8.47 10.33
C ALA A 43 -21.91 -7.02 10.32
N LEU A 44 -23.08 -6.79 10.93
CA LEU A 44 -23.65 -5.43 11.08
C LEU A 44 -22.87 -4.59 12.11
N VAL A 45 -22.45 -5.19 13.22
CA VAL A 45 -21.71 -4.52 14.31
C VAL A 45 -20.28 -4.19 13.90
N GLN A 46 -19.62 -5.11 13.19
CA GLN A 46 -18.24 -4.93 12.71
C GLN A 46 -18.17 -4.04 11.46
N GLY A 47 -19.32 -3.66 10.89
CA GLY A 47 -19.41 -3.17 9.52
C GLY A 47 -19.04 -4.28 8.55
N THR A 48 -19.58 -4.25 7.33
CA THR A 48 -19.08 -5.11 6.26
C THR A 48 -17.58 -4.84 6.11
N GLY A 49 -16.72 -5.77 6.55
CA GLY A 49 -15.27 -5.59 6.73
C GLY A 49 -14.49 -5.06 5.52
N SER A 50 -15.14 -4.93 4.36
CA SER A 50 -14.60 -4.32 3.15
C SER A 50 -14.29 -2.81 3.27
N ALA A 51 -15.04 -2.03 4.06
CA ALA A 51 -14.82 -0.58 4.15
C ALA A 51 -13.63 -0.19 5.05
N ILE A 52 -13.34 -1.00 6.07
CA ILE A 52 -12.19 -0.82 6.96
C ILE A 52 -10.90 -1.22 6.23
N ASP A 53 -10.92 -2.37 5.55
CA ASP A 53 -9.80 -2.90 4.77
C ASP A 53 -9.38 -1.93 3.64
N THR A 54 -10.35 -1.37 2.90
CA THR A 54 -10.04 -0.40 1.83
C THR A 54 -9.40 0.89 2.37
N ARG A 55 -9.83 1.38 3.53
CA ARG A 55 -9.29 2.61 4.13
C ARG A 55 -7.89 2.41 4.70
N GLU A 56 -7.63 1.25 5.30
CA GLU A 56 -6.30 0.85 5.76
C GLU A 56 -5.34 0.74 4.58
N ILE A 57 -5.74 0.05 3.50
CA ILE A 57 -4.96 -0.05 2.26
C ILE A 57 -4.62 1.33 1.68
N VAL A 58 -5.60 2.25 1.62
CA VAL A 58 -5.37 3.61 1.11
C VAL A 58 -4.40 4.39 1.99
N THR A 59 -4.45 4.18 3.31
CA THR A 59 -3.57 4.87 4.26
C THR A 59 -2.14 4.36 4.13
N GLU A 60 -1.94 3.05 4.06
CA GLU A 60 -0.63 2.44 3.84
C GLU A 60 -0.06 2.80 2.46
N LEU A 61 -0.90 2.84 1.42
CA LEU A 61 -0.48 3.28 0.09
C LEU A 61 -0.03 4.75 0.09
N ALA A 62 -0.72 5.62 0.83
CA ALA A 62 -0.30 7.01 0.99
C ALA A 62 1.04 7.12 1.73
N ALA A 63 1.24 6.32 2.79
CA ALA A 63 2.50 6.26 3.53
C ALA A 63 3.67 5.77 2.64
N VAL A 64 3.44 4.72 1.85
CA VAL A 64 4.40 4.26 0.84
C VAL A 64 4.68 5.35 -0.18
N GLY A 65 3.66 6.06 -0.65
CA GLY A 65 3.80 7.18 -1.57
C GLY A 65 4.70 8.29 -1.01
N THR A 66 4.53 8.67 0.26
CA THR A 66 5.42 9.65 0.91
C THR A 66 6.85 9.14 1.03
N HIS A 67 7.04 7.86 1.39
CA HIS A 67 8.37 7.28 1.48
C HIS A 67 9.09 7.20 0.12
N VAL A 68 8.36 6.95 -0.98
CA VAL A 68 8.94 6.95 -2.32
C VAL A 68 9.46 8.34 -2.71
N ILE A 69 8.71 9.40 -2.37
CA ILE A 69 9.15 10.78 -2.63
C ILE A 69 10.42 11.09 -1.84
N ASP A 70 10.47 10.71 -0.55
CA ASP A 70 11.66 10.92 0.28
C ASP A 70 12.89 10.17 -0.27
N LEU A 71 12.69 8.93 -0.75
CA LEU A 71 13.73 8.15 -1.40
C LEU A 71 14.21 8.79 -2.70
N GLU A 72 13.31 9.34 -3.52
CA GLU A 72 13.70 10.04 -4.75
C GLU A 72 14.60 11.25 -4.44
N HIS A 73 14.25 12.06 -3.44
CA HIS A 73 15.08 13.18 -3.00
C HIS A 73 16.44 12.72 -2.44
N MET A 74 16.47 11.63 -1.69
CA MET A 74 17.71 11.07 -1.17
C MET A 74 18.61 10.54 -2.28
N LEU A 75 18.04 9.87 -3.29
CA LEU A 75 18.76 9.38 -4.46
C LEU A 75 19.31 10.52 -5.31
N ASP A 76 18.53 11.60 -5.51
CA ASP A 76 18.94 12.81 -6.22
C ASP A 76 20.18 13.46 -5.57
N ARG A 77 20.14 13.64 -4.25
CA ARG A 77 21.29 14.12 -3.46
C ARG A 77 22.49 13.18 -3.50
N THR A 78 22.25 11.87 -3.45
CA THR A 78 23.32 10.86 -3.53
C THR A 78 23.98 10.87 -4.89
N LEU A 79 23.19 10.99 -5.97
CA LEU A 79 23.70 11.11 -7.33
C LEU A 79 24.58 12.36 -7.49
N PHE A 80 24.13 13.52 -6.99
CA PHE A 80 24.94 14.73 -7.00
C PHE A 80 26.25 14.55 -6.23
N THR A 81 26.19 13.97 -5.03
CA THR A 81 27.36 13.71 -4.18
C THR A 81 28.35 12.76 -4.86
N ALA A 82 27.86 11.73 -5.56
CA ALA A 82 28.70 10.80 -6.32
C ALA A 82 29.38 11.50 -7.51
N CYS A 83 28.67 12.36 -8.24
CA CYS A 83 29.26 13.18 -9.31
C CYS A 83 30.36 14.11 -8.77
N ALA A 84 30.11 14.75 -7.62
CA ALA A 84 31.09 15.59 -6.94
C ALA A 84 32.35 14.80 -6.58
N ALA A 85 32.19 13.68 -5.87
CA ALA A 85 33.29 12.82 -5.45
C ALA A 85 34.12 12.34 -6.65
N TYR A 86 33.47 11.92 -7.74
CA TYR A 86 34.15 11.51 -8.96
C TYR A 86 34.97 12.64 -9.60
N CYS A 87 34.40 13.84 -9.74
CA CYS A 87 35.10 14.99 -10.32
C CYS A 87 36.32 15.42 -9.48
N TYR A 88 36.17 15.48 -8.15
CA TYR A 88 37.30 15.77 -7.27
C TYR A 88 38.40 14.71 -7.36
N ALA A 89 38.03 13.42 -7.30
CA ALA A 89 38.98 12.31 -7.40
C ALA A 89 39.73 12.33 -8.74
N ARG A 90 39.02 12.58 -9.84
CA ARG A 90 39.61 12.70 -11.18
C ARG A 90 40.57 13.89 -11.29
N SER A 91 40.19 15.04 -10.75
CA SER A 91 41.04 16.24 -10.75
C SER A 91 42.33 16.03 -9.97
N ALA A 92 42.22 15.43 -8.77
CA ALA A 92 43.38 15.06 -7.96
C ALA A 92 44.31 14.08 -8.70
N ALA A 93 43.76 13.08 -9.38
CA ALA A 93 44.53 12.11 -10.16
C ALA A 93 45.18 12.71 -11.42
N SER A 94 44.54 13.70 -12.06
CA SER A 94 45.08 14.39 -13.23
C SER A 94 46.23 15.35 -12.90
N GLY A 95 46.45 15.70 -11.62
CA GLY A 95 47.48 16.66 -11.21
C GLY A 95 47.25 18.09 -11.74
N ALA A 96 46.14 18.33 -12.45
CA ALA A 96 45.75 19.63 -12.93
C ALA A 96 45.06 20.37 -11.78
N GLY A 97 45.71 21.41 -11.26
CA GLY A 97 45.13 22.30 -10.24
C GLY A 97 43.98 23.11 -10.82
N LYS A 98 42.83 22.47 -11.05
CA LYS A 98 41.60 23.14 -11.47
C LYS A 98 41.08 23.99 -10.31
N SER A 99 40.55 25.17 -10.64
CA SER A 99 39.84 25.96 -9.65
C SER A 99 38.52 25.30 -9.25
N ASP A 100 38.03 25.66 -8.07
CA ASP A 100 36.79 25.11 -7.52
C ASP A 100 35.56 25.44 -8.38
N GLU A 101 35.59 26.61 -9.06
CA GLU A 101 34.54 27.02 -9.98
C GLU A 101 34.47 26.11 -11.22
N VAL A 102 35.61 25.72 -11.77
CA VAL A 102 35.68 24.80 -12.92
C VAL A 102 35.19 23.41 -12.51
N LEU A 103 35.58 22.96 -11.32
CA LEU A 103 35.11 21.68 -10.76
C LEU A 103 33.60 21.67 -10.55
N THR A 104 33.05 22.73 -9.97
CA THR A 104 31.61 22.89 -9.76
C THR A 104 30.84 22.81 -11.07
N GLN A 105 31.31 23.46 -12.14
CA GLN A 105 30.71 23.36 -13.47
C GLN A 105 30.75 21.93 -14.03
N GLU A 106 31.87 21.22 -13.88
CA GLU A 106 32.00 19.82 -14.31
C GLU A 106 31.06 18.89 -13.55
N ILE A 107 30.86 19.12 -12.25
CA ILE A 107 29.94 18.37 -11.39
C ILE A 107 28.50 18.54 -11.88
N HIS A 108 28.06 19.79 -12.07
CA HIS A 108 26.71 20.06 -12.59
C HIS A 108 26.50 19.44 -13.98
N ALA A 109 27.47 19.57 -14.88
CA ALA A 109 27.37 18.97 -16.21
C ALA A 109 27.32 17.43 -16.16
N ALA A 110 28.06 16.78 -15.26
CA ALA A 110 28.02 15.34 -15.06
C ALA A 110 26.67 14.88 -14.47
N TYR A 111 26.19 15.62 -13.49
CA TYR A 111 24.89 15.40 -12.86
C TYR A 111 23.73 15.50 -13.86
N ASP A 112 23.68 16.54 -14.67
CA ASP A 112 22.63 16.76 -15.67
C ASP A 112 22.64 15.67 -16.76
N ARG A 113 23.80 15.11 -17.10
CA ARG A 113 23.89 13.94 -18.00
C ARG A 113 23.24 12.71 -17.37
N GLN A 114 23.53 12.43 -16.09
CA GLN A 114 22.96 11.28 -15.40
C GLN A 114 21.45 11.41 -15.23
N ARG A 115 20.94 12.61 -14.93
CA ARG A 115 19.49 12.86 -14.88
C ARG A 115 18.80 12.63 -16.22
N ARG A 116 19.38 13.08 -17.33
CA ARG A 116 18.84 12.83 -18.67
C ARG A 116 18.78 11.34 -18.99
N LEU A 117 19.86 10.60 -18.73
CA LEU A 117 19.88 9.14 -18.91
C LEU A 117 18.80 8.44 -18.08
N ALA A 118 18.55 8.88 -16.85
CA ALA A 118 17.50 8.34 -15.99
C ALA A 118 16.08 8.71 -16.44
N GLN A 119 15.91 9.75 -17.27
CA GLN A 119 14.63 10.14 -17.86
C GLN A 119 14.36 9.37 -19.16
N GLU A 120 15.39 9.16 -19.99
CA GLU A 120 15.30 8.39 -21.24
C GLU A 120 14.94 6.92 -21.01
N HIS A 121 15.35 6.31 -19.89
CA HIS A 121 14.97 4.93 -19.55
C HIS A 121 13.55 4.80 -18.96
N ARG A 122 12.84 5.91 -18.72
CA ARG A 122 11.47 5.90 -18.16
C ARG A 122 10.37 6.05 -19.22
N SER A 123 10.72 6.35 -20.48
CA SER A 123 9.81 6.45 -21.63
C SER A 123 9.76 5.16 -22.44
#